data_AF-A0A659SIP0-F1
#
_entry.id   AF-A0A659SIP0-F1
#
_cell.length_a   1.000
_cell.length_b   1.000
_cell.length_c   1.000
_cell.angle_alpha   90.00
_cell.angle_beta   90.00
_cell.angle_gamma   90.00
#
_symmetry.space_group_name_H-M   'P 1'
#
loop_
_entity.id
_entity.type
_entity.pdbx_description
1 polymer ?
#
loop_
_entity_poly.entity_id
_entity_poly.type
_entity_poly.pdbx_seq_one_letter_code
_entity_poly.pdbx_strand_id
1 'polypeptide(L)'
;MQDISADLPRFTLAFRELSTRLGLQISALEADHISLRCHQNTTAERWRRGFEQCGELLSENIINGRPICLFKLHAPVCVEQWRCSVIAVP
;
A
#
# COMPACT_ATOMS: atom_id res chain seq x y z
N MET A 1 0.54 9.38 -9.07
CA MET A 1 -0.19 8.74 -7.96
C MET A 1 -1.71 8.90 -8.06
N GLN A 2 -2.25 9.68 -9.02
CA GLN A 2 -3.70 9.83 -9.19
C GLN A 2 -4.41 8.49 -9.45
N ASP A 3 -3.73 7.58 -10.14
CA ASP A 3 -4.17 6.20 -10.39
C ASP A 3 -4.39 5.40 -9.09
N ILE A 4 -3.41 5.40 -8.18
CA ILE A 4 -3.52 4.67 -6.91
C ILE A 4 -4.60 5.30 -6.01
N SER A 5 -4.63 6.64 -5.94
CA SER A 5 -5.62 7.35 -5.12
C SER A 5 -7.05 7.13 -5.62
N ALA A 6 -7.26 7.06 -6.94
CA ALA A 6 -8.55 6.76 -7.53
C ALA A 6 -8.99 5.31 -7.31
N ASP A 7 -8.05 4.38 -7.13
CA ASP A 7 -8.33 2.96 -6.89
C ASP A 7 -8.65 2.63 -5.41
N LEU A 8 -8.24 3.50 -4.48
CA LEU A 8 -8.42 3.28 -3.03
C LEU A 8 -9.87 3.00 -2.62
N PRO A 9 -10.91 3.71 -3.11
CA PRO A 9 -12.30 3.39 -2.76
C PRO A 9 -12.71 1.96 -3.16
N ARG A 10 -12.25 1.47 -4.32
CA ARG A 10 -12.50 0.09 -4.76
C ARG A 10 -11.82 -0.91 -3.84
N PHE A 11 -10.57 -0.65 -3.44
CA PHE A 11 -9.85 -1.50 -2.49
C PHE A 11 -10.54 -1.54 -1.12
N THR A 12 -10.96 -0.39 -0.58
CA THR A 12 -11.65 -0.29 0.71
C THR A 12 -12.93 -1.13 0.73
N LEU A 13 -13.73 -1.09 -0.35
CA LEU A 13 -14.90 -1.95 -0.48
C LEU A 13 -14.53 -3.44 -0.45
N ALA A 14 -13.57 -3.85 -1.27
CA ALA A 14 -13.13 -5.25 -1.33
C ALA A 14 -12.57 -5.74 0.02
N PHE A 15 -11.85 -4.88 0.73
CA PHE A 15 -11.33 -5.16 2.08
C PHE A 15 -12.46 -5.36 3.09
N ARG A 16 -13.48 -4.48 3.08
CA ARG A 16 -14.66 -4.61 3.94
C ARG A 16 -15.44 -5.89 3.66
N GLU A 17 -15.67 -6.21 2.39
CA GLU A 17 -16.37 -7.43 2.00
C GLU A 17 -15.62 -8.68 2.44
N LEU A 18 -14.30 -8.72 2.25
CA LEU A 18 -13.48 -9.84 2.66
C LEU A 18 -13.46 -10.02 4.18
N SER A 19 -13.21 -8.95 4.93
CA SER A 19 -13.17 -9.00 6.40
C SER A 19 -14.52 -9.43 6.98
N THR A 20 -15.63 -8.94 6.42
CA THR A 20 -16.99 -9.36 6.79
C THR A 20 -17.20 -10.85 6.52
N ARG A 21 -16.84 -11.34 5.32
CA ARG A 21 -16.98 -12.76 4.95
C ARG A 21 -16.17 -13.70 5.85
N LEU A 22 -15.03 -13.23 6.35
CA LEU A 22 -14.16 -13.98 7.26
C LEU A 22 -14.55 -13.81 8.75
N GLY A 23 -15.50 -12.93 9.07
CA GLY A 23 -15.88 -12.63 10.45
C GLY A 23 -14.78 -11.93 11.26
N LEU A 24 -13.86 -11.20 10.60
CA LEU A 24 -12.74 -10.54 11.26
C LEU A 24 -13.16 -9.24 11.95
N GLN A 25 -12.80 -9.09 13.21
CA GLN A 25 -12.95 -7.85 13.97
C GLN A 25 -11.76 -6.93 13.70
N ILE A 26 -11.83 -6.16 12.61
CA ILE A 26 -10.71 -5.30 12.16
C ILE A 26 -10.31 -4.25 13.22
N SER A 27 -11.23 -3.81 14.07
CA SER A 27 -10.96 -2.85 15.15
C SER A 27 -10.01 -3.38 16.23
N ALA A 28 -9.87 -4.71 16.35
CA ALA A 28 -8.96 -5.35 17.28
C ALA A 28 -7.58 -5.67 16.66
N LEU A 29 -7.36 -5.28 15.39
CA LEU A 29 -6.16 -5.59 14.64
C LEU A 29 -5.41 -4.30 14.28
N GLU A 30 -4.09 -4.40 14.21
CA GLU A 30 -3.21 -3.31 13.77
C GLU A 30 -2.72 -3.56 12.35
N ALA A 31 -2.79 -2.52 11.51
CA ALA A 31 -2.21 -2.56 10.17
C ALA A 31 -0.73 -2.18 10.23
N ASP A 32 0.13 -3.09 9.81
CA ASP A 32 1.56 -2.83 9.65
C ASP A 32 1.83 -1.99 8.38
N HIS A 33 1.39 -2.48 7.21
CA HIS A 33 1.58 -1.81 5.93
C HIS A 33 0.48 -2.15 4.92
N ILE A 34 0.41 -1.37 3.83
CA ILE A 34 -0.39 -1.67 2.63
C ILE A 34 0.52 -1.99 1.44
N SER A 35 0.11 -2.87 0.53
CA SER A 35 0.94 -3.31 -0.60
C SER A 35 0.31 -2.98 -1.95
N LEU A 36 1.13 -2.50 -2.89
CA LEU A 36 0.75 -2.32 -4.28
C LEU A 36 1.23 -3.48 -5.15
N ARG A 37 0.57 -3.65 -6.30
CA ARG A 37 0.95 -4.61 -7.34
C ARG A 37 0.84 -3.95 -8.71
N CYS A 38 1.82 -4.19 -9.57
CA CYS A 38 1.79 -3.83 -10.98
C CYS A 38 2.50 -4.89 -11.81
N HIS A 39 2.26 -4.88 -13.12
CA HIS A 39 2.85 -5.82 -14.07
C HIS A 39 3.95 -5.19 -14.93
N GLN A 40 4.05 -3.86 -14.96
CA GLN A 40 5.01 -3.12 -15.78
C GLN A 40 6.04 -2.42 -14.90
N ASN A 41 7.32 -2.60 -15.20
CA ASN A 41 8.41 -1.92 -14.49
C ASN A 41 8.28 -0.40 -14.54
N THR A 42 7.79 0.16 -15.66
CA THR A 42 7.53 1.59 -15.80
C THR A 42 6.47 2.11 -14.81
N THR A 43 5.52 1.26 -14.41
CA THR A 43 4.53 1.61 -13.37
C THR A 43 5.17 1.60 -11.99
N ALA A 44 5.97 0.58 -11.67
CA ALA A 44 6.73 0.51 -10.43
C ALA A 44 7.67 1.72 -10.25
N GLU A 45 8.44 2.06 -11.28
CA GLU A 45 9.34 3.22 -11.28
C GLU A 45 8.59 4.55 -11.10
N ARG A 46 7.46 4.73 -11.79
CA ARG A 46 6.60 5.91 -11.64
C ARG A 46 6.07 6.03 -10.21
N TRP A 47 5.65 4.92 -9.62
CA TRP A 47 5.15 4.89 -8.25
C TRP A 47 6.26 5.17 -7.24
N ARG A 48 7.43 4.53 -7.38
CA ARG A 48 8.61 4.80 -6.55
C ARG A 48 8.93 6.29 -6.50
N ARG A 49 9.07 6.94 -7.68
CA ARG A 49 9.32 8.40 -7.77
C ARG A 49 8.20 9.24 -7.17
N GLY A 50 6.96 8.74 -7.19
CA GLY A 50 5.82 9.39 -6.53
C GLY A 50 5.93 9.32 -5.01
N PHE A 51 6.28 8.15 -4.48
CA PHE A 51 6.42 7.94 -3.04
C PHE A 51 7.64 8.63 -2.43
N GLU A 52 8.73 8.77 -3.18
CA GLU A 52 9.89 9.59 -2.78
C GLU A 52 9.53 11.07 -2.54
N GLN A 53 8.42 11.56 -3.08
CA GLN A 53 7.95 12.94 -2.85
C GLN A 53 7.06 13.09 -1.61
N CYS A 54 6.54 11.99 -1.06
CA CYS A 54 5.58 12.01 0.04
C CYS A 54 5.90 11.01 1.17
N GLY A 55 7.13 10.51 1.20
CA GLY A 55 7.61 9.56 2.18
C GLY A 55 9.11 9.32 2.07
N GLU A 56 9.60 8.47 2.96
CA GLU A 56 11.00 8.11 3.10
C GLU A 56 11.18 6.61 2.84
N LEU A 57 12.21 6.24 2.08
CA LEU A 57 12.55 4.84 1.85
C LEU A 57 13.05 4.21 3.17
N LEU A 58 12.33 3.20 3.66
CA LEU A 58 12.74 2.42 4.82
C LEU A 58 13.69 1.29 4.43
N SER A 59 13.38 0.59 3.35
CA SER A 59 14.21 -0.50 2.84
C SER A 59 13.91 -0.77 1.37
N GLU A 60 14.91 -1.33 0.68
CA GLU A 60 14.79 -1.87 -0.67
C GLU A 60 15.47 -3.25 -0.68
N ASN A 61 14.72 -4.29 -1.01
CA ASN A 61 15.22 -5.66 -1.04
C ASN A 61 14.96 -6.29 -2.40
N ILE A 62 15.91 -7.10 -2.89
CA ILE A 62 15.68 -7.93 -4.08
C ILE A 62 14.95 -9.20 -3.67
N ILE A 63 13.71 -9.36 -4.11
CA ILE A 63 12.88 -10.54 -3.87
C ILE A 63 12.54 -11.18 -5.21
N ASN A 64 12.98 -12.42 -5.42
CA ASN A 64 12.79 -13.16 -6.67
C ASN A 64 13.27 -12.37 -7.90
N GLY A 65 14.42 -11.69 -7.78
CA GLY A 65 15.06 -10.96 -8.88
C GLY A 65 14.47 -9.58 -9.19
N ARG A 66 13.53 -9.07 -8.40
CA ARG A 66 12.99 -7.70 -8.53
C ARG A 66 13.12 -6.91 -7.23
N PRO A 67 13.31 -5.58 -7.30
CA PRO A 67 13.30 -4.74 -6.10
C PRO A 67 11.90 -4.70 -5.50
N ILE A 68 11.82 -4.67 -4.17
CA ILE A 68 10.61 -4.32 -3.43
C ILE A 68 11.03 -3.25 -2.42
N CYS A 69 10.41 -2.07 -2.54
CA CYS A 69 10.66 -0.92 -1.70
C CYS A 69 9.58 -0.81 -0.62
N LEU A 70 9.96 -0.55 0.62
CA LEU A 70 9.07 -0.10 1.68
C LEU A 70 9.27 1.40 1.90
N PHE A 71 8.20 2.18 1.80
CA PHE A 71 8.20 3.61 2.08
C PHE A 71 7.39 3.91 3.34
N LYS A 72 7.95 4.73 4.24
CA LYS A 72 7.21 5.38 5.32
C LYS A 72 6.65 6.70 4.81
N LEU A 73 5.34 6.82 4.76
CA LEU A 73 4.63 7.99 4.26
C LEU A 73 4.59 9.09 5.32
N HIS A 74 4.70 10.34 4.88
CA HIS A 74 4.51 11.51 5.75
C HIS A 74 3.06 11.63 6.23
N ALA A 75 2.10 11.22 5.38
CA ALA A 75 0.68 11.12 5.70
C ALA A 75 0.18 9.70 5.41
N PRO A 76 -0.56 9.07 6.34
CA PRO A 76 -0.98 7.68 6.16
C PRO A 76 -2.08 7.55 5.11
N VAL A 77 -2.14 6.38 4.48
CA VAL A 77 -3.29 5.95 3.70
C VAL A 77 -4.34 5.38 4.65
N CYS A 78 -5.57 5.89 4.57
CA CYS A 78 -6.67 5.43 5.40
C CYS A 78 -7.48 4.32 4.68
N VAL A 79 -7.68 3.19 5.37
CA VAL A 79 -8.56 2.10 4.93
C VAL A 79 -9.46 1.72 6.10
N GLU A 80 -10.75 2.04 6.02
CA GLU A 80 -11.66 1.98 7.17
C GLU A 80 -11.06 2.73 8.40
N GLN A 81 -10.90 2.07 9.54
CA GLN A 81 -10.26 2.62 10.74
C GLN A 81 -8.71 2.57 10.72
N TRP A 82 -8.11 1.84 9.78
CA TRP A 82 -6.66 1.70 9.71
C TRP A 82 -5.98 2.92 9.08
N ARG A 83 -4.82 3.27 9.64
CA ARG A 83 -3.94 4.35 9.17
C ARG A 83 -2.60 3.74 8.77
N CYS A 84 -2.49 3.32 7.52
CA CYS A 84 -1.30 2.67 7.00
C CYS A 84 -0.24 3.72 6.67
N SER A 85 0.78 3.84 7.53
CA SER A 85 1.91 4.75 7.32
C SER A 85 3.02 4.13 6.48
N VAL A 86 2.99 2.82 6.24
CA VAL A 86 3.99 2.11 5.43
C VAL A 86 3.32 1.54 4.18
N ILE A 87 3.97 1.71 3.03
CA ILE A 87 3.53 1.16 1.74
C ILE A 87 4.64 0.35 1.08
N ALA A 88 4.29 -0.83 0.56
CA ALA A 88 5.16 -1.67 -0.25
C ALA A 88 4.93 -1.42 -1.74
N VAL A 89 6.01 -1.13 -2.46
CA VAL A 89 6.04 -0.86 -3.90
C VAL A 89 6.94 -1.93 -4.56
N PRO A 90 6.42 -2.72 -5.50
CA PRO A 90 7.16 -3.80 -6.16
C PRO A 90 8.06 -3.31 -7.29
#